data_AF-A0A838V983-F1
#
_entry.id   AF-A0A838V983-F1
#
_cell.length_a   1.000
_cell.length_b   1.000
_cell.length_c   1.000
_cell.angle_alpha   90.00
_cell.angle_beta   90.00
_cell.angle_gamma   90.00
#
_symmetry.space_group_name_H-M   'P 1'
#
loop_
_entity.id
_entity.type
_entity.pdbx_description
1 polymer ?
#
loop_
_entity_poly.entity_id
_entity_poly.type
_entity_poly.pdbx_seq_one_letter_code
_entity_poly.pdbx_strand_id
1 'polypeptide(L)' 'RRAAETGEDFESVLDAQRRRDDRDSGREHGALRAADDAVELDTTGLGLEEVVGRVVAMAKERGLA' A
#
# COMPACT_ATOMS: atom_id res chain seq x y z
N ARG A 1 -3.26 -10.92 7.15
CA ARG A 1 -4.45 -10.14 7.60
C ARG A 1 -5.66 -10.41 6.71
N ARG A 2 -5.60 -10.11 5.40
CA ARG A 2 -6.75 -10.21 4.48
C ARG A 2 -7.52 -11.54 4.53
N ALA A 3 -6.83 -12.68 4.44
CA ALA A 3 -7.45 -14.00 4.54
C ALA A 3 -8.27 -14.20 5.84
N ALA A 4 -7.76 -13.71 6.98
CA ALA A 4 -8.48 -13.78 8.25
C ALA A 4 -9.70 -12.84 8.29
N GLU A 5 -9.66 -11.71 7.59
CA GLU A 5 -10.79 -10.76 7.50
C GLU A 5 -11.91 -11.28 6.60
N THR A 6 -11.58 -12.00 5.54
CA THR A 6 -12.55 -12.50 4.56
C THR A 6 -12.98 -13.94 4.80
N GLY A 7 -12.23 -14.70 5.61
CA GLY A 7 -12.45 -16.13 5.83
C GLY A 7 -11.99 -17.01 4.67
N GLU A 8 -11.27 -16.45 3.70
CA GLU A 8 -10.71 -17.18 2.56
C GLU A 8 -9.39 -17.89 2.94
N ASP A 9 -9.00 -18.89 2.15
CA ASP A 9 -7.71 -19.56 2.30
C ASP A 9 -6.53 -18.59 2.08
N PHE A 10 -5.49 -18.75 2.90
CA PHE A 10 -4.34 -17.86 2.90
C PHE A 10 -3.59 -17.88 1.55
N GLU A 11 -3.31 -19.07 1.01
CA GLU A 11 -2.56 -19.22 -0.25
C GLU A 11 -3.36 -18.65 -1.42
N SER A 12 -4.68 -18.88 -1.43
CA SER A 12 -5.59 -18.30 -2.42
C SER A 12 -5.55 -16.76 -2.41
N VAL A 13 -5.61 -16.15 -1.22
CA VAL A 13 -5.56 -14.69 -1.07
C VAL A 13 -4.20 -14.14 -1.48
N LEU A 14 -3.12 -14.82 -1.11
CA LEU A 14 -1.75 -14.42 -1.46
C LEU A 14 -1.52 -14.46 -2.98
N ASP A 15 -1.96 -15.52 -3.64
CA ASP A 15 -1.85 -15.65 -5.10
C ASP A 15 -2.72 -14.59 -5.80
N ALA A 16 -3.94 -14.35 -5.30
CA ALA A 16 -4.80 -13.29 -5.82
C ALA A 16 -4.17 -11.90 -5.69
N GLN A 17 -3.49 -11.60 -4.57
CA GLN A 17 -2.76 -10.35 -4.38
C GLN A 17 -1.60 -10.22 -5.36
N ARG A 18 -0.74 -11.25 -5.46
CA ARG A 18 0.40 -11.25 -6.39
C ARG A 18 -0.03 -11.00 -7.84
N ARG A 19 -1.02 -11.75 -8.32
CA ARG A 19 -1.55 -11.57 -9.69
C ARG A 19 -2.11 -10.18 -9.95
N ARG A 20 -2.68 -9.53 -8.93
CA ARG A 20 -3.17 -8.16 -9.04
C ARG A 20 -2.00 -7.18 -9.13
N ASP A 21 -1.01 -7.34 -8.26
CA ASP A 21 0.14 -6.45 -8.19
C ASP A 21 0.98 -6.51 -9.49
N ASP A 22 1.17 -7.70 -10.06
CA ASP A 22 1.80 -7.89 -11.38
C ASP A 22 1.00 -7.19 -12.50
N ARG A 23 -0.32 -7.35 -12.48
CA ARG A 23 -1.20 -6.72 -13.46
C ARG A 23 -1.18 -5.20 -13.34
N ASP A 24 -1.17 -4.67 -12.13
CA ASP A 24 -1.24 -3.23 -11.88
C ASP A 24 0.07 -2.52 -12.25
N SER A 25 1.21 -3.15 -11.99
CA SER A 25 2.52 -2.64 -12.40
C SER A 25 2.79 -2.78 -13.92
N GLY A 26 2.19 -3.77 -14.59
CA GLY A 26 2.45 -4.07 -16.01
C GLY A 26 1.53 -3.38 -17.04
N ARG A 27 0.59 -2.51 -16.66
CA ARG A 27 -0.37 -1.91 -17.60
C ARG A 27 0.30 -0.90 -18.55
N GLU A 28 -0.09 -0.88 -19.83
CA GLU A 28 0.40 0.12 -20.80
C GLU A 28 0.01 1.55 -20.41
N HIS A 29 -1.19 1.72 -19.85
CA HIS A 29 -1.71 2.99 -19.39
C HIS A 29 -2.05 2.91 -17.90
N GLY A 30 -1.60 3.91 -17.15
CA GLY A 30 -1.87 4.00 -15.71
C GLY A 30 -1.21 2.91 -14.87
N ALA A 31 -0.03 2.40 -15.29
CA ALA A 31 0.77 1.49 -14.48
C ALA A 31 0.98 2.05 -13.06
N LEU A 32 0.87 1.18 -12.05
CA LEU A 32 1.16 1.53 -10.68
C LEU A 32 2.66 1.75 -10.52
N ARG A 33 3.06 3.01 -10.28
CA ARG A 33 4.43 3.43 -10.00
C ARG A 33 4.41 4.64 -9.07
N ALA A 34 5.44 4.77 -8.23
CA ALA A 34 5.64 5.97 -7.44
C ALA A 34 5.90 7.18 -8.35
N ALA A 35 5.44 8.37 -7.93
CA ALA A 35 5.84 9.62 -8.55
C ALA A 35 7.28 9.97 -8.18
N ASP A 36 7.94 10.83 -8.96
CA ASP A 36 9.34 11.19 -8.75
C ASP A 36 9.60 11.89 -7.40
N ASP A 37 8.58 12.56 -6.84
CA ASP A 37 8.62 13.28 -5.56
C ASP A 37 7.91 12.54 -4.41
N ALA A 38 7.43 11.32 -4.68
CA ALA A 38 6.72 10.50 -3.72
C ALA A 38 7.64 10.07 -2.57
N VAL A 39 7.06 9.93 -1.38
CA VAL A 39 7.73 9.34 -0.22
C VAL A 39 7.21 7.92 -0.04
N GLU A 40 8.12 6.95 0.00
CA GLU A 40 7.77 5.57 0.29
C GLU A 40 7.58 5.38 1.80
N LEU A 41 6.45 4.75 2.17
CA LEU A 41 6.12 4.42 3.54
C LEU A 41 5.72 2.94 3.60
N ASP A 42 6.65 2.08 4.04
CA ASP A 42 6.31 0.71 4.39
C ASP A 42 5.48 0.69 5.69
N THR A 43 4.31 0.07 5.61
CA THR A 43 3.35 -0.03 6.72
C THR A 43 3.25 -1.43 7.28
N THR A 44 4.14 -2.34 6.86
CA THR A 44 4.20 -3.71 7.35
C THR A 44 4.36 -3.71 8.87
N GLY A 45 3.41 -4.34 9.56
CA GLY A 45 3.40 -4.43 11.03
C GLY A 45 2.89 -3.18 11.75
N LEU A 46 2.60 -2.07 11.05
CA LEU A 46 2.10 -0.85 11.69
C LEU A 46 0.59 -0.92 11.96
N GLY A 47 0.17 -0.29 13.05
CA GLY A 47 -1.23 -0.01 13.35
C GLY A 47 -1.75 1.21 12.58
N LEU A 48 -3.07 1.33 12.44
CA LEU A 48 -3.69 2.42 11.68
C LEU A 48 -3.28 3.81 12.19
N GLU A 49 -3.38 4.04 13.50
CA GLU A 49 -3.03 5.33 14.12
C GLU A 49 -1.58 5.73 13.88
N GLU A 50 -0.67 4.74 13.87
CA GLU A 50 0.74 4.99 13.62
C GLU A 50 0.98 5.41 12.16
N VAL A 51 0.34 4.73 11.21
CA VAL A 51 0.39 5.10 9.78
C VAL A 51 -0.13 6.51 9.57
N VAL A 52 -1.30 6.84 10.14
CA VAL A 52 -1.90 8.17 10.03
C VAL A 52 -0.98 9.24 10.64
N GLY A 53 -0.43 8.99 11.82
CA GLY A 53 0.51 9.89 12.47
C GLY A 53 1.74 10.18 11.61
N ARG A 54 2.32 9.15 10.98
CA ARG A 54 3.46 9.30 10.06
C ARG A 54 3.10 10.12 8.82
N VAL A 55 1.93 9.88 8.22
CA VAL A 55 1.45 10.65 7.05
C VAL A 55 1.25 12.12 7.40
N VAL A 56 0.61 12.42 8.54
CA VAL A 56 0.39 13.80 9.00
C VAL A 56 1.71 14.52 9.29
N ALA A 57 2.67 13.84 9.91
CA ALA A 57 3.99 14.41 10.17
C ALA A 57 4.71 14.80 8.87
N MET A 58 4.76 13.89 7.89
CA MET A 58 5.37 14.15 6.59
C MET A 58 4.68 15.30 5.84
N ALA A 59 3.35 15.42 5.93
CA ALA A 59 2.61 16.52 5.32
C ALA A 59 2.99 17.87 5.94
N LYS A 60 3.11 17.94 7.27
CA LYS A 60 3.53 19.16 7.99
C LYS A 60 4.96 19.56 7.66
N GLU A 61 5.89 18.60 7.64
CA GLU A 61 7.29 18.85 7.26
C GLU A 61 7.42 19.42 5.84
N ARG A 62 6.48 19.09 4.95
CA ARG A 62 6.39 19.60 3.59
C ARG A 62 5.52 20.85 3.44
N GLY A 63 4.97 21.40 4.54
CA GLY A 63 4.15 22.60 4.52
C GLY A 63 2.78 22.43 3.85
N LEU A 64 2.25 21.20 3.82
CA LEU A 64 0.98 20.85 3.18
C LEU A 64 -0.21 20.86 4.15
N ALA A 65 0.03 21.03 5.46
CA ALA A 65 -0.96 20.97 6.53
C ALA A 65 -0.60 21.89 7.71
#